data_AF-A0AAU0UD85-F1
#
_entry.id   AF-A0AAU0UD85-F1
#
_cell.length_a   1.000
_cell.length_b   1.000
_cell.length_c   1.000
_cell.angle_alpha   90.00
_cell.angle_beta   90.00
_cell.angle_gamma   90.00
#
_symmetry.space_group_name_H-M   'P 1'
#
loop_
_entity.id
_entity.type
_entity.pdbx_description
1 polymer ?
#
loop_
_entity_poly.entity_id
_entity_poly.type
_entity_poly.pdbx_seq_one_letter_code
_entity_poly.pdbx_strand_id
1 'polypeptide(L)'
;MTKKTSTRWNDIELEAAVDAYLGMLQKERVSEPFNKAEINRNLREGALSARGKSSVEMRMHNLSSIFIAMGLRRVEGYVPRDNAGTNIRSKIQAILESKGVSTSTSYVASTDIKSPNQKTEESSTDFLSPPPPGNKYPKSVTSTTTTYERDLKVRDWVLKNAKGKCEGCGQDAPFLLTDGAPCLEVHHVRRLADNGSDRTTNAVALCPNCHRRCHLSADGKMFTASLYERLNRLIIEDPDVNK
;
A
#
# COMPACT_ATOMS: atom_id res chain seq x y z
N MET A 1 3.16 45.04 -29.09
CA MET A 1 3.44 43.73 -29.75
C MET A 1 2.86 42.62 -28.88
N THR A 2 1.72 42.06 -29.28
CA THR A 2 1.08 40.93 -28.58
C THR A 2 1.95 39.69 -28.77
N LYS A 3 2.66 39.27 -27.72
CA LYS A 3 3.42 38.01 -27.72
C LYS A 3 2.45 36.87 -28.06
N LYS A 4 2.66 36.21 -29.20
CA LYS A 4 1.86 35.07 -29.65
C LYS A 4 1.96 33.98 -28.59
N THR A 5 0.87 33.69 -27.89
CA THR A 5 0.84 32.65 -26.86
C THR A 5 1.06 31.30 -27.53
N SER A 6 2.19 30.65 -27.25
CA SER A 6 2.45 29.28 -27.73
C SER A 6 1.37 28.34 -27.19
N THR A 7 0.78 27.49 -28.02
CA THR A 7 -0.24 26.51 -27.57
C THR A 7 0.41 25.33 -26.83
N ARG A 8 1.67 25.01 -27.14
CA ARG A 8 2.38 23.82 -26.63
C ARG A 8 3.30 24.19 -25.47
N TRP A 9 3.13 23.52 -24.33
CA TRP A 9 4.00 23.70 -23.15
C TRP A 9 5.30 22.93 -23.32
N ASN A 10 6.43 23.58 -23.01
CA ASN A 10 7.75 22.95 -22.98
C ASN A 10 8.17 22.54 -21.56
N ASP A 11 9.26 21.80 -21.43
CA ASP A 11 9.68 21.20 -20.16
C ASP A 11 10.10 22.25 -19.12
N ILE A 12 10.76 23.34 -19.54
CA ILE A 12 11.12 24.46 -18.67
C ILE A 12 9.87 25.15 -18.12
N GLU A 13 8.85 25.36 -18.96
CA GLU A 13 7.59 25.96 -18.53
C GLU A 13 6.81 25.05 -17.57
N LEU A 14 6.85 23.73 -17.81
CA LEU A 14 6.20 22.76 -16.93
C LEU A 14 6.91 22.69 -15.58
N GLU A 15 8.24 22.67 -15.57
CA GLU A 15 9.04 22.66 -14.35
C GLU A 15 8.82 23.92 -13.51
N ALA A 16 8.88 25.11 -14.13
CA ALA A 16 8.63 26.36 -13.42
C ALA A 16 7.22 26.44 -12.81
N ALA A 17 6.21 25.88 -13.50
CA ALA A 17 4.86 25.80 -12.97
C ALA A 17 4.75 24.83 -11.79
N VAL A 18 5.42 23.68 -11.87
CA VAL A 18 5.49 22.69 -10.77
C VAL A 18 6.20 23.28 -9.55
N ASP A 19 7.33 23.96 -9.73
CA ASP A 19 8.10 24.56 -8.64
C ASP A 19 7.30 25.63 -7.89
N ALA A 20 6.61 26.50 -8.63
CA ALA A 20 5.73 27.49 -8.02
C ALA A 20 4.58 26.84 -7.24
N TYR A 21 4.03 25.72 -7.76
CA TYR A 21 2.95 24.98 -7.11
C TYR A 21 3.42 24.30 -5.81
N LEU A 22 4.58 23.64 -5.82
CA LEU A 22 5.19 23.05 -4.64
C LEU A 22 5.58 24.11 -3.61
N GLY A 23 6.08 25.26 -4.05
CA GLY A 23 6.37 26.39 -3.17
C GLY A 23 5.12 26.92 -2.45
N MET A 24 3.98 27.00 -3.14
CA MET A 24 2.70 27.37 -2.51
C MET A 24 2.26 26.32 -1.47
N LEU A 25 2.38 25.02 -1.78
CA LEU A 25 2.08 23.95 -0.81
C LEU A 25 2.95 24.02 0.44
N GLN A 26 4.25 24.30 0.28
CA GLN A 26 5.15 24.44 1.41
C GLN A 26 4.74 25.61 2.31
N LYS A 27 4.37 26.76 1.72
CA LYS A 27 3.86 27.92 2.45
C LYS A 27 2.56 27.61 3.19
N GLU A 28 1.61 26.91 2.58
CA GLU A 28 0.39 26.44 3.26
C GLU A 28 0.72 25.52 4.45
N ARG A 29 1.67 24.60 4.29
CA ARG A 29 2.07 23.66 5.36
C ARG A 29 2.63 24.38 6.58
N VAL A 30 3.39 25.46 6.39
CA VAL A 30 3.95 26.27 7.48
C VAL A 30 3.06 27.46 7.86
N SER A 31 1.83 27.52 7.35
CA SER A 31 0.88 28.63 7.57
C SER A 31 1.43 30.02 7.19
N GLU A 32 2.35 30.08 6.22
CA GLU A 32 2.87 31.34 5.69
C GLU A 32 1.92 31.89 4.61
N PRO A 33 1.49 33.16 4.69
CA PRO A 33 0.63 33.75 3.69
C PRO A 33 1.35 33.94 2.35
N PHE A 34 0.62 33.77 1.25
CA PHE A 34 1.11 34.05 -0.10
C PHE A 34 0.01 34.61 -0.99
N ASN A 35 0.41 35.31 -2.06
CA ASN A 35 -0.50 35.89 -3.03
C ASN A 35 -0.39 35.16 -4.38
N LYS A 36 -1.44 34.46 -4.79
CA LYS A 36 -1.49 33.71 -6.06
C LYS A 36 -1.31 34.61 -7.29
N ALA A 37 -1.90 35.81 -7.27
CA ALA A 37 -1.78 36.76 -8.37
C ALA A 37 -0.35 37.29 -8.51
N GLU A 38 0.36 37.44 -7.39
CA GLU A 38 1.78 37.80 -7.35
C GLU A 38 2.65 36.70 -7.96
N ILE A 39 2.47 35.45 -7.52
CA ILE A 39 3.21 34.29 -8.03
C ILE A 39 3.00 34.12 -9.53
N ASN A 40 1.76 34.26 -10.01
CA ASN A 40 1.45 34.24 -11.45
C ASN A 40 2.19 35.36 -12.20
N ARG A 41 2.23 36.57 -11.64
CA ARG A 41 2.96 37.70 -12.25
C ARG A 41 4.45 37.39 -12.34
N ASN A 42 5.07 36.91 -11.26
CA ASN A 42 6.49 36.58 -11.23
C ASN A 42 6.84 35.47 -12.23
N LEU A 43 6.00 34.44 -12.35
CA LEU A 43 6.18 33.40 -13.37
C LEU A 43 6.17 33.97 -14.78
N ARG A 44 5.25 34.91 -15.09
CA ARG A 44 5.17 35.56 -16.40
C ARG A 44 6.26 36.60 -16.65
N GLU A 45 6.88 37.13 -15.62
CA GLU A 45 8.05 38.00 -15.75
C GLU A 45 9.32 37.17 -15.99
N GLY A 46 9.35 35.92 -15.51
CA GLY A 46 10.43 34.96 -15.73
C GLY A 46 10.11 33.86 -16.73
N ALA A 47 10.15 32.61 -16.26
CA ALA A 47 10.13 31.39 -17.07
C ALA A 47 8.89 31.20 -17.95
N LEU A 48 7.76 31.83 -17.61
CA LEU A 48 6.49 31.77 -18.35
C LEU A 48 6.19 33.07 -19.12
N SER A 49 7.22 33.82 -19.54
CA SER A 49 7.02 35.11 -20.24
C SER A 49 6.35 35.04 -21.62
N ALA A 50 6.18 33.84 -22.16
CA ALA A 50 5.37 33.57 -23.36
C ALA A 50 3.90 33.23 -23.06
N ARG A 51 3.51 33.13 -21.77
CA ARG A 51 2.17 32.70 -21.32
C ARG A 51 1.33 33.89 -20.83
N GLY A 52 0.05 33.85 -21.16
CA GLY A 52 -0.94 34.78 -20.61
C GLY A 52 -1.37 34.39 -19.19
N LYS A 53 -1.86 35.37 -18.42
CA LYS A 53 -2.33 35.19 -17.02
C LYS A 53 -3.26 33.98 -16.89
N SER A 54 -4.30 33.91 -17.72
CA SER A 54 -5.30 32.84 -17.69
C SER A 54 -4.73 31.46 -18.03
N SER A 55 -3.68 31.40 -18.87
CA SER A 55 -3.01 30.14 -19.22
C SER A 55 -2.24 29.58 -18.03
N VAL A 56 -1.59 30.45 -17.24
CA VAL A 56 -0.88 30.08 -16.02
C VAL A 56 -1.87 29.64 -14.93
N GLU A 57 -2.97 30.38 -14.71
CA GLU A 57 -4.02 29.96 -13.75
C GLU A 57 -4.60 28.59 -14.11
N MET A 58 -4.91 28.36 -15.39
CA MET A 58 -5.42 27.07 -15.86
C MET A 58 -4.40 25.95 -15.63
N ARG A 59 -3.09 26.23 -15.74
CA ARG A 59 -2.04 25.25 -15.43
C ARG A 59 -2.05 24.87 -13.95
N MET A 60 -2.27 25.83 -13.04
CA MET A 60 -2.39 25.55 -11.60
C MET A 60 -3.61 24.67 -11.29
N HIS A 61 -4.75 24.91 -11.95
CA HIS A 61 -5.92 24.03 -11.83
C HIS A 61 -5.67 22.63 -12.40
N ASN A 62 -4.94 22.52 -13.51
CA ASN A 62 -4.53 21.22 -14.07
C ASN A 62 -3.56 20.48 -13.13
N LEU A 63 -2.63 21.19 -12.48
CA LEU A 63 -1.74 20.63 -11.47
C LEU A 63 -2.54 20.10 -10.28
N SER A 64 -3.55 20.83 -9.79
CA SER A 64 -4.45 20.31 -8.76
C SER A 64 -5.12 18.99 -9.15
N SER A 65 -5.53 18.82 -10.42
CA SER A 65 -6.07 17.53 -10.90
C SER A 65 -5.05 16.40 -10.86
N ILE A 66 -3.80 16.68 -11.23
CA ILE A 66 -2.72 15.70 -11.21
C ILE A 66 -2.38 15.32 -9.76
N PHE A 67 -2.28 16.29 -8.85
CA PHE A 67 -2.04 16.04 -7.43
C PHE A 67 -3.15 15.19 -6.82
N ILE A 68 -4.42 15.48 -7.10
CA ILE A 68 -5.54 14.65 -6.64
C ILE A 68 -5.48 13.23 -7.24
N ALA A 69 -5.17 13.09 -8.53
CA ALA A 69 -5.01 11.79 -9.17
C ALA A 69 -3.83 10.98 -8.58
N MET A 70 -2.82 11.68 -8.07
CA MET A 70 -1.65 11.14 -7.38
C MET A 70 -1.87 10.92 -5.87
N GLY A 71 -3.06 11.21 -5.34
CA GLY A 71 -3.37 11.08 -3.91
C GLY A 71 -2.70 12.15 -3.03
N LEU A 72 -2.20 13.23 -3.61
CA LEU A 72 -1.49 14.31 -2.93
C LEU A 72 -2.42 15.47 -2.60
N ARG A 73 -2.10 16.20 -1.53
CA ARG A 73 -2.79 17.46 -1.17
C ARG A 73 -2.55 18.51 -2.25
N ARG A 74 -3.61 19.20 -2.68
CA ARG A 74 -3.57 20.35 -3.60
C ARG A 74 -3.46 21.67 -2.85
N VAL A 75 -2.99 22.71 -3.54
CA VAL A 75 -3.07 24.10 -3.05
C VAL A 75 -4.55 24.50 -2.89
N GLU A 76 -4.90 25.11 -1.75
CA GLU A 76 -6.25 25.57 -1.48
C GLU A 76 -6.66 26.66 -2.48
N GLY A 77 -7.94 26.74 -2.86
CA GLY A 77 -8.44 27.69 -3.87
C GLY A 77 -8.09 27.40 -5.34
N TYR A 78 -7.17 26.48 -5.66
CA TYR A 78 -7.02 25.94 -7.01
C TYR A 78 -7.86 24.67 -7.19
N VAL A 79 -9.14 24.85 -7.53
CA VAL A 79 -10.09 23.74 -7.77
C VAL A 79 -9.63 22.87 -8.96
N PRO A 80 -9.54 21.54 -8.85
CA PRO A 80 -9.11 20.68 -9.96
C PRO A 80 -9.91 20.91 -11.24
N ARG A 81 -9.22 21.08 -12.37
CA ARG A 81 -9.80 21.05 -13.72
C ARG A 81 -8.96 20.15 -14.61
N ASP A 82 -9.60 19.25 -15.34
CA ASP A 82 -8.87 18.28 -16.16
C ASP A 82 -8.88 18.66 -17.64
N ASN A 83 -7.93 19.51 -18.02
CA ASN A 83 -7.76 19.94 -19.41
C ASN A 83 -6.37 19.60 -19.97
N ALA A 84 -5.60 18.76 -19.28
CA ALA A 84 -4.23 18.42 -19.67
C ALA A 84 -4.19 17.07 -20.39
N GLY A 85 -3.75 17.07 -21.66
CA GLY A 85 -3.56 15.84 -22.44
C GLY A 85 -2.51 14.91 -21.84
N THR A 86 -2.60 13.61 -22.17
CA THR A 86 -1.81 12.51 -21.60
C THR A 86 -0.30 12.77 -21.59
N ASN A 87 0.26 13.30 -22.68
CA ASN A 87 1.70 13.60 -22.78
C ASN A 87 2.16 14.63 -21.72
N ILE A 88 1.39 15.70 -21.52
CA ILE A 88 1.73 16.74 -20.54
C ILE A 88 1.63 16.19 -19.11
N ARG A 89 0.65 15.31 -18.84
CA ARG A 89 0.53 14.63 -17.55
C ARG A 89 1.75 13.77 -17.25
N SER A 90 2.18 12.93 -18.19
CA SER A 90 3.38 12.09 -18.02
C SER A 90 4.63 12.92 -17.75
N LYS A 91 4.80 14.05 -18.44
CA LYS A 91 5.92 14.97 -18.20
C LYS A 91 5.87 15.60 -16.80
N ILE A 92 4.71 16.09 -16.37
CA ILE A 92 4.55 16.66 -15.03
C ILE A 92 4.81 15.60 -13.96
N GLN A 93 4.33 14.36 -14.15
CA GLN A 93 4.58 13.28 -13.22
C GLN A 93 6.08 12.96 -13.10
N ALA A 94 6.80 12.88 -14.22
CA ALA A 94 8.26 12.69 -14.21
C ALA A 94 9.00 13.83 -13.48
N ILE A 95 8.56 15.08 -13.66
CA ILE A 95 9.13 16.23 -12.94
C ILE A 95 8.88 16.09 -11.43
N LEU A 96 7.67 15.72 -11.02
CA LEU A 96 7.32 15.50 -9.61
C LEU A 96 8.17 14.38 -8.98
N GLU A 97 8.29 13.24 -9.66
CA GLU A 97 9.13 12.12 -9.23
C GLU A 97 10.60 12.55 -9.07
N SER A 98 11.14 13.30 -10.03
CA SER A 98 12.53 13.81 -9.95
C SER A 98 12.76 14.75 -8.77
N LYS A 99 11.72 15.47 -8.32
CA LYS A 99 11.75 16.39 -7.18
C LYS A 99 11.43 15.67 -5.85
N GLY A 100 11.42 14.34 -5.85
CA GLY A 100 11.12 13.52 -4.67
C GLY A 100 9.65 13.51 -4.27
N VAL A 101 8.77 14.04 -5.13
CA VAL A 101 7.31 14.00 -4.96
C VAL A 101 6.79 12.73 -5.61
N SER A 102 7.02 11.61 -4.94
CA SER A 102 6.46 10.32 -5.34
C SER A 102 5.06 10.16 -4.77
N THR A 103 4.17 9.52 -5.55
CA THR A 103 2.95 8.98 -4.98
C THR A 103 3.31 7.93 -3.92
N SER A 104 2.98 8.17 -2.67
CA SER A 104 2.66 7.05 -1.77
C SER A 104 1.27 6.55 -2.18
N THR A 105 1.15 5.92 -3.35
CA THR A 105 -0.07 5.19 -3.70
C THR A 105 -0.07 3.89 -2.89
N SER A 106 -0.39 3.98 -1.61
CA SER A 106 -1.00 2.87 -0.87
C SER A 106 -2.52 3.05 -0.79
N TYR A 107 -3.11 3.64 -1.83
CA TYR A 107 -4.51 3.41 -2.17
C TYR A 107 -4.60 2.69 -3.50
N VAL A 108 -3.98 1.52 -3.55
CA VAL A 108 -4.55 0.43 -4.34
C VAL A 108 -5.83 0.03 -3.61
N ALA A 109 -6.97 0.06 -4.28
CA ALA A 109 -8.06 -0.83 -3.90
C ALA A 109 -7.50 -2.25 -4.06
N SER A 110 -6.86 -2.76 -3.01
CA SER A 110 -6.24 -4.08 -3.03
C SER A 110 -7.35 -5.11 -3.03
N THR A 111 -7.60 -5.68 -4.21
CA THR A 111 -8.21 -7.00 -4.35
C THR A 111 -7.23 -8.12 -3.94
N ASP A 112 -5.98 -7.77 -3.64
CA ASP A 112 -4.96 -8.68 -3.15
C ASP A 112 -4.99 -8.78 -1.62
N ILE A 113 -5.59 -9.86 -1.12
CA ILE A 113 -5.29 -10.40 0.21
C ILE A 113 -3.88 -11.01 0.14
N LYS A 114 -2.84 -10.19 0.00
CA LYS A 114 -1.45 -10.60 0.26
C LYS A 114 -0.79 -9.57 1.17
N SER A 115 -0.52 -10.04 2.39
CA SER A 115 0.24 -9.42 3.49
C SER A 115 -0.42 -8.22 4.18
N PRO A 116 -1.04 -8.41 5.36
CA PRO A 116 -1.60 -7.36 6.23
C PRO A 116 -0.59 -6.34 6.81
N ASN A 117 0.67 -6.35 6.37
CA ASN A 117 1.74 -5.53 6.94
C ASN A 117 2.48 -4.79 5.81
N GLN A 118 1.82 -3.85 5.15
CA GLN A 118 2.53 -2.68 4.64
C GLN A 118 2.51 -1.66 5.77
N LYS A 119 3.69 -1.39 6.35
CA LYS A 119 3.86 -0.38 7.39
C LYS A 119 3.33 0.96 6.87
N THR A 120 2.23 1.44 7.43
CA THR A 120 1.91 2.86 7.43
C THR A 120 2.83 3.52 8.45
N GLU A 121 4.03 3.90 8.02
CA GLU A 121 4.86 4.86 8.75
C GLU A 121 4.29 6.27 8.49
N GLU A 122 3.06 6.50 8.96
CA GLU A 122 2.50 7.83 9.13
C GLU A 122 2.21 8.01 10.62
N SER A 123 3.19 8.68 11.24
CA SER A 123 3.17 9.31 12.55
C SER A 123 1.78 9.44 13.19
N SER A 124 1.61 8.72 14.28
CA SER A 124 0.47 8.66 15.20
C SER A 124 0.22 9.96 15.97
N THR A 125 0.18 11.11 15.29
CA THR A 125 -0.01 12.42 15.93
C THR A 125 -1.33 13.12 15.62
N ASP A 126 -2.24 12.52 14.85
CA ASP A 126 -3.53 13.16 14.55
C ASP A 126 -4.73 12.34 15.03
N PHE A 127 -4.93 12.32 16.34
CA PHE A 127 -6.11 11.76 17.01
C PHE A 127 -7.38 12.62 16.82
N LEU A 128 -7.29 13.74 16.11
CA LEU A 128 -8.36 14.76 15.98
C LEU A 128 -9.09 14.74 14.63
N SER A 129 -8.67 13.90 13.69
CA SER A 129 -9.39 13.75 12.43
C SER A 129 -10.76 13.08 12.66
N PRO A 130 -11.86 13.60 12.07
CA PRO A 130 -13.15 12.92 12.13
C PRO A 130 -13.05 11.53 11.45
N PRO A 131 -13.84 10.53 11.89
CA PRO A 131 -13.83 9.22 11.26
C PRO A 131 -14.18 9.37 9.76
N PRO A 132 -13.52 8.62 8.88
CA PRO A 132 -13.83 8.68 7.45
C PRO A 132 -15.28 8.24 7.21
N PRO A 133 -15.99 8.83 6.24
CA PRO A 133 -17.40 8.53 5.98
C PRO A 133 -17.67 7.09 5.51
N GLY A 134 -16.62 6.35 5.12
CA GLY A 134 -16.71 4.99 4.62
C GLY A 134 -17.40 4.89 3.25
N ASN A 135 -17.65 3.66 2.79
CA ASN A 135 -18.43 3.40 1.58
C ASN A 135 -19.71 2.63 1.94
N LYS A 136 -20.87 3.28 1.83
CA LYS A 136 -22.18 2.69 2.13
C LYS A 136 -22.57 1.57 1.16
N TYR A 137 -21.99 1.55 -0.04
CA TYR A 137 -22.30 0.60 -1.10
C TYR A 137 -21.01 0.07 -1.74
N PRO A 138 -20.27 -0.82 -1.04
CA PRO A 138 -19.06 -1.42 -1.58
C PRO A 138 -19.39 -2.20 -2.86
N LYS A 139 -18.58 -2.00 -3.90
CA LYS A 139 -18.69 -2.80 -5.13
C LYS A 139 -18.10 -4.18 -4.87
N SER A 140 -18.83 -5.22 -5.25
CA SER A 140 -18.29 -6.58 -5.27
C SER A 140 -17.34 -6.75 -6.45
N VAL A 141 -16.27 -7.51 -6.24
CA VAL A 141 -15.27 -7.87 -7.23
C VAL A 141 -15.02 -9.37 -7.18
N THR A 142 -14.89 -10.00 -8.34
CA THR A 142 -14.57 -11.43 -8.45
C THR A 142 -13.07 -11.60 -8.56
N SER A 143 -12.51 -12.55 -7.81
CA SER A 143 -11.09 -12.94 -7.88
C SER A 143 -10.95 -14.44 -8.08
N THR A 144 -9.84 -14.84 -8.71
CA THR A 144 -9.47 -16.26 -8.88
C THR A 144 -8.34 -16.58 -7.92
N THR A 145 -8.51 -17.63 -7.11
CA THR A 145 -7.53 -18.06 -6.12
C THR A 145 -7.12 -19.50 -6.39
N THR A 146 -5.83 -19.77 -6.33
CA THR A 146 -5.30 -21.13 -6.35
C THR A 146 -5.44 -21.74 -4.96
N THR A 147 -6.15 -22.85 -4.86
CA THR A 147 -6.32 -23.64 -3.64
C THR A 147 -5.68 -25.01 -3.84
N TYR A 148 -5.05 -25.54 -2.81
CA TYR A 148 -4.50 -26.89 -2.80
C TYR A 148 -5.49 -27.83 -2.14
N GLU A 149 -5.72 -29.00 -2.74
CA GLU A 149 -6.39 -30.11 -2.08
C GLU A 149 -5.51 -30.59 -0.92
N ARG A 150 -6.11 -30.74 0.26
CA ARG A 150 -5.40 -31.12 1.49
C ARG A 150 -5.90 -32.46 2.00
N ASP A 151 -4.99 -33.31 2.46
CA ASP A 151 -5.31 -34.59 3.08
C ASP A 151 -5.92 -34.37 4.47
N LEU A 152 -7.22 -34.67 4.58
CA LEU A 152 -7.96 -34.55 5.84
C LEU A 152 -7.38 -35.43 6.95
N LYS A 153 -6.76 -36.57 6.61
CA LYS A 153 -6.12 -37.45 7.61
C LYS A 153 -4.90 -36.80 8.24
N VAL A 154 -4.12 -36.05 7.46
CA VAL A 154 -2.98 -35.28 7.98
C VAL A 154 -3.48 -34.20 8.93
N ARG A 155 -4.51 -33.45 8.52
CA ARG A 155 -5.14 -32.41 9.34
C ARG A 155 -5.63 -32.98 10.68
N ASP A 156 -6.44 -34.03 10.63
CA ASP A 156 -7.07 -34.60 11.83
C ASP A 156 -6.03 -35.21 12.77
N TRP A 157 -5.01 -35.87 12.22
CA TRP A 157 -3.91 -36.41 13.01
C TRP A 157 -3.14 -35.30 13.74
N VAL A 158 -2.81 -34.21 13.06
CA VAL A 158 -2.06 -33.06 13.64
C VAL A 158 -2.86 -32.41 14.77
N LEU A 159 -4.15 -32.15 14.56
CA LEU A 159 -5.02 -31.56 15.58
C LEU A 159 -5.19 -32.48 16.80
N LYS A 160 -5.36 -33.79 16.56
CA LYS A 160 -5.48 -34.78 17.64
C LYS A 160 -4.18 -34.90 18.44
N ASN A 161 -3.03 -34.93 17.76
CA ASN A 161 -1.73 -35.03 18.40
C ASN A 161 -1.41 -33.81 19.28
N ALA A 162 -1.91 -32.63 18.89
CA ALA A 162 -1.75 -31.38 19.63
C ALA A 162 -2.53 -31.34 20.96
N LYS A 163 -3.53 -32.22 21.16
CA LYS A 163 -4.32 -32.34 22.40
C LYS A 163 -4.90 -30.99 22.87
N GLY A 164 -5.35 -30.19 21.91
CA GLY A 164 -5.92 -28.86 22.18
C GLY A 164 -4.91 -27.79 22.58
N LYS A 165 -3.60 -28.05 22.48
CA LYS A 165 -2.54 -27.09 22.76
C LYS A 165 -1.83 -26.65 21.49
N CYS A 166 -1.53 -25.36 21.39
CA CYS A 166 -0.74 -24.81 20.31
C CYS A 166 0.69 -25.35 20.38
N GLU A 167 1.18 -25.98 19.32
CA GLU A 167 2.56 -26.49 19.24
C GLU A 167 3.60 -25.35 19.10
N GLY A 168 3.13 -24.14 18.77
CA GLY A 168 3.94 -22.93 18.68
C GLY A 168 4.27 -22.31 20.04
N CYS A 169 3.27 -21.99 20.85
CA CYS A 169 3.44 -21.31 22.14
C CYS A 169 3.19 -22.20 23.37
N GLY A 170 2.71 -23.42 23.20
CA GLY A 170 2.40 -24.37 24.28
C GLY A 170 1.12 -24.08 25.06
N GLN A 171 0.43 -22.97 24.77
CA GLN A 171 -0.84 -22.61 25.42
C GLN A 171 -2.01 -23.43 24.89
N ASP A 172 -3.06 -23.58 25.70
CA ASP A 172 -4.33 -24.15 25.25
C ASP A 172 -4.93 -23.34 24.11
N ALA A 173 -5.80 -23.98 23.33
CA ALA A 173 -6.57 -23.31 22.28
C ALA A 173 -7.35 -22.12 22.87
N PRO A 174 -7.44 -20.98 22.16
CA PRO A 174 -8.02 -19.75 22.69
C PRO A 174 -9.50 -19.88 23.04
N PHE A 175 -10.21 -20.80 22.38
CA PHE A 175 -11.61 -21.12 22.62
C PHE A 175 -11.96 -22.48 21.98
N LEU A 176 -13.17 -22.98 22.26
CA LEU A 176 -13.76 -24.15 21.60
C LEU A 176 -14.69 -23.71 20.46
N LEU A 177 -14.70 -24.47 19.38
CA LEU A 177 -15.63 -24.33 18.27
C LEU A 177 -17.04 -24.78 18.71
N THR A 178 -18.04 -24.52 17.86
CA THR A 178 -19.45 -24.87 18.14
C THR A 178 -19.69 -26.38 18.33
N ASP A 179 -18.81 -27.21 17.78
CA ASP A 179 -18.81 -28.67 17.95
C ASP A 179 -17.98 -29.15 19.15
N GLY A 180 -17.44 -28.21 19.95
CA GLY A 180 -16.60 -28.49 21.11
C GLY A 180 -15.13 -28.76 20.78
N ALA A 181 -14.72 -28.73 19.50
CA ALA A 181 -13.32 -28.95 19.14
C ALA A 181 -12.44 -27.72 19.51
N PRO A 182 -11.18 -27.92 19.93
CA PRO A 182 -10.26 -26.81 20.19
C PRO A 182 -9.97 -25.97 18.94
N CYS A 183 -10.04 -24.64 19.05
CA CYS A 183 -9.74 -23.73 17.94
C CYS A 183 -8.22 -23.67 17.65
N LEU A 184 -7.73 -24.59 16.82
CA LEU A 184 -6.37 -24.59 16.29
C LEU A 184 -6.40 -24.72 14.76
N GLU A 185 -5.42 -24.09 14.11
CA GLU A 185 -5.24 -24.08 12.66
C GLU A 185 -4.05 -24.97 12.30
N VAL A 186 -4.20 -25.84 11.29
CA VAL A 186 -3.09 -26.63 10.76
C VAL A 186 -2.27 -25.77 9.80
N HIS A 187 -0.98 -25.68 10.08
CA HIS A 187 -0.02 -24.88 9.34
C HIS A 187 1.07 -25.77 8.75
N HIS A 188 1.30 -25.68 7.44
CA HIS A 188 2.46 -26.28 6.80
C HIS A 188 3.68 -25.38 7.00
N VAL A 189 4.66 -25.87 7.76
CA VAL A 189 5.88 -25.14 8.17
C VAL A 189 6.67 -24.68 6.95
N ARG A 190 6.85 -25.58 5.97
CA ARG A 190 7.10 -25.22 4.57
C ARG A 190 5.76 -25.14 3.85
N ARG A 191 5.41 -23.97 3.34
CA ARG A 191 4.09 -23.73 2.72
C ARG A 191 3.91 -24.57 1.47
N LEU A 192 2.68 -25.01 1.19
CA LEU A 192 2.34 -25.72 -0.05
C LEU A 192 2.67 -24.89 -1.30
N ALA A 193 2.49 -23.57 -1.23
CA ALA A 193 2.86 -22.64 -2.29
C ALA A 193 4.38 -22.55 -2.55
N ASP A 194 5.20 -22.98 -1.58
CA ASP A 194 6.67 -23.06 -1.69
C ASP A 194 7.14 -24.53 -1.87
N ASN A 195 6.28 -25.37 -2.47
CA ASN A 195 6.50 -26.81 -2.68
C ASN A 195 6.70 -27.62 -1.38
N GLY A 196 6.10 -27.18 -0.27
CA GLY A 196 6.05 -28.01 0.94
C GLY A 196 5.09 -29.18 0.78
N SER A 197 5.40 -30.32 1.41
CA SER A 197 4.53 -31.50 1.35
C SER A 197 3.35 -31.40 2.32
N ASP A 198 2.22 -32.01 1.96
CA ASP A 198 1.10 -32.19 2.87
C ASP A 198 1.29 -33.46 3.71
N ARG A 199 2.22 -33.40 4.66
CA ARG A 199 2.58 -34.52 5.54
C ARG A 199 2.60 -34.09 6.99
N THR A 200 2.38 -35.04 7.89
CA THR A 200 2.51 -34.82 9.33
C THR A 200 3.93 -34.41 9.74
N THR A 201 4.95 -34.63 8.90
CA THR A 201 6.33 -34.17 9.12
C THR A 201 6.57 -32.71 8.72
N ASN A 202 5.57 -32.05 8.12
CA ASN A 202 5.65 -30.65 7.70
C ASN A 202 4.47 -29.82 8.23
N ALA A 203 3.55 -30.40 9.00
CA ALA A 203 2.33 -29.73 9.47
C ALA A 203 2.29 -29.59 10.99
N VAL A 204 1.88 -28.43 11.52
CA VAL A 204 1.74 -28.16 12.97
C VAL A 204 0.38 -27.55 13.32
N ALA A 205 -0.11 -27.79 14.53
CA ALA A 205 -1.32 -27.17 15.06
C ALA A 205 -0.97 -25.87 15.81
N LEU A 206 -1.46 -24.74 15.33
CA LEU A 206 -1.17 -23.42 15.89
C LEU A 206 -2.45 -22.68 16.28
N CYS A 207 -2.40 -21.87 17.33
CA CYS A 207 -3.47 -20.90 17.58
C CYS A 207 -3.43 -19.79 16.50
N PRO A 208 -4.52 -19.03 16.30
CA PRO A 208 -4.61 -17.99 15.26
C PRO A 208 -3.48 -16.95 15.34
N ASN A 209 -3.00 -16.64 16.54
CA ASN A 209 -1.89 -15.71 16.76
C ASN A 209 -0.54 -16.29 16.30
N CYS A 210 -0.24 -17.54 16.68
CA CYS A 210 1.00 -18.19 16.25
C CYS A 210 1.01 -18.49 14.75
N HIS A 211 -0.15 -18.85 14.19
CA HIS A 211 -0.29 -19.06 12.76
C HIS A 211 0.03 -17.77 11.98
N ARG A 212 -0.56 -16.63 12.39
CA ARG A 212 -0.22 -15.32 11.83
C ARG A 212 1.24 -14.93 12.07
N ARG A 213 1.82 -15.25 13.24
CA ARG A 213 3.25 -14.98 13.54
C ARG A 213 4.15 -15.65 12.51
N CYS A 214 3.92 -16.92 12.14
CA CYS A 214 4.68 -17.60 11.08
C CYS A 214 4.65 -16.84 9.74
N HIS A 215 3.51 -16.22 9.40
CA HIS A 215 3.33 -15.55 8.11
C HIS A 215 3.78 -14.07 8.09
N LEU A 216 3.56 -13.34 9.18
CA LEU A 216 3.50 -11.86 9.15
C LEU A 216 4.44 -11.18 10.14
N SER A 217 4.95 -11.91 11.13
CA SER A 217 5.80 -11.30 12.16
C SER A 217 7.23 -11.09 11.66
N ALA A 218 7.89 -10.07 12.18
CA ALA A 218 9.30 -9.79 11.88
C ALA A 218 10.22 -10.95 12.31
N ASP A 219 9.85 -11.65 13.37
CA ASP A 219 10.56 -12.80 13.92
C ASP A 219 10.05 -14.15 13.40
N GLY A 220 9.18 -14.15 12.38
CA GLY A 220 8.52 -15.36 11.87
C GLY A 220 9.50 -16.46 11.46
N LYS A 221 10.64 -16.11 10.83
CA LYS A 221 11.70 -17.07 10.49
C LYS A 221 12.32 -17.73 11.71
N MET A 222 12.62 -16.95 12.75
CA MET A 222 13.17 -17.48 14.02
C MET A 222 12.13 -18.34 14.74
N PHE A 223 10.87 -17.90 14.73
CA PHE A 223 9.77 -18.67 15.29
C PHE A 223 9.61 -20.02 14.57
N THR A 224 9.65 -20.03 13.24
CA THR A 224 9.65 -21.26 12.44
C THR A 224 10.84 -22.17 12.74
N ALA A 225 12.05 -21.62 12.84
CA ALA A 225 13.23 -22.40 13.23
C ALA A 225 13.04 -23.08 14.61
N SER A 226 12.46 -22.35 15.58
CA SER A 226 12.16 -22.92 16.91
C SER A 226 11.15 -24.07 16.88
N LEU A 227 10.31 -24.19 15.83
CA LEU A 227 9.40 -25.31 15.68
C LEU A 227 10.17 -26.59 15.33
N TYR A 228 11.12 -26.49 14.38
CA TYR A 228 11.97 -27.61 13.98
C TYR A 228 12.83 -28.11 15.15
N GLU A 229 13.31 -27.22 16.02
CA GLU A 229 14.11 -27.59 17.19
C GLU A 229 13.29 -28.32 18.27
N ARG A 230 12.02 -27.94 18.46
CA ARG A 230 11.18 -28.46 19.56
C ARG A 230 10.33 -29.66 19.18
N LEU A 231 10.01 -29.83 17.90
CA LEU A 231 9.10 -30.88 17.42
C LEU A 231 9.88 -31.88 16.57
N ASN A 232 10.36 -32.94 17.22
CA ASN A 232 11.19 -33.99 16.58
C ASN A 232 10.56 -34.66 15.35
N ARG A 233 9.23 -34.56 15.18
CA ARG A 233 8.52 -35.09 14.02
C ARG A 233 8.69 -34.24 12.76
N LEU A 234 9.14 -33.00 12.89
CA LEU A 234 9.31 -32.09 11.75
C LEU A 234 10.60 -32.39 11.00
N ILE A 235 10.50 -32.44 9.67
CA ILE A 235 11.64 -32.68 8.77
C ILE A 235 11.79 -31.47 7.87
N ILE A 236 13.01 -30.95 7.75
CA ILE A 236 13.33 -29.87 6.80
C ILE A 236 13.31 -30.49 5.40
N GLU A 237 12.39 -30.02 4.56
CA GLU A 237 12.26 -30.47 3.17
C GLU A 237 13.20 -29.66 2.27
N ASP A 238 14.00 -30.35 1.46
CA ASP A 238 14.96 -29.75 0.53
C ASP A 238 14.22 -29.01 -0.63
N PRO A 239 14.61 -27.77 -0.98
CA PRO A 239 14.03 -27.02 -2.08
C PRO A 239 14.07 -27.72 -3.45
N ASP A 240 15.03 -28.61 -3.70
CA ASP A 240 15.32 -29.14 -5.04
C ASP A 240 14.84 -30.59 -5.27
N VAL A 241 14.28 -31.26 -4.27
CA VAL A 241 13.92 -32.70 -4.37
C VAL A 241 12.71 -33.00 -5.27
N ASN A 242 11.98 -31.97 -5.76
CA ASN A 242 10.81 -32.14 -6.62
C ASN A 242 10.85 -31.29 -7.92
N LYS A 243 12.03 -30.95 -8.43
CA LYS A 243 12.19 -30.39 -9.79
C LYS A 243 12.54 -31.47 -10.80
#